data_AF-A0A0G0KEJ8-F1
#
_entry.id   AF-A0A0G0KEJ8-F1
#
_cell.length_a   1.000
_cell.length_b   1.000
_cell.length_c   1.000
_cell.angle_alpha   90.00
_cell.angle_beta   90.00
_cell.angle_gamma   90.00
#
_symmetry.space_group_name_H-M   'P 1'
#
loop_
_entity.id
_entity.type
_entity.pdbx_description
1 polymer ?
#
loop_
_entity_poly.entity_id
_entity_poly.type
_entity_poly.pdbx_seq_one_letter_code
_entity_poly.pdbx_strand_id
1 'polypeptide(L)'
;MNFITSDNSRFSRLFYVGLALLAAILFDQFVIQSHGWGVGVFLLIVFLGLGFTVLTKYMGHLKNRWALWLLVPIFILAFDLMLYNNDWVTYFLPLVIFILSVIFAVLVTVKNENKFVFYFKNIPVVKNVFVGIKNLGAVFGDLFSWSKKEEHNETYKQIAVGLALAVPILLIFILLFAGADKIFSQALERFFSWHLNLETFFRVFRIAIITFFASAFFYTLIGRENALKEGIKIYQKISFPVAAIVLSLVNILFAIFVFIQIKYLFGAHDFIILLVH
;
A
#
# COMPACT_ATOMS: atom_id res chain seq x y z
N MET A 1 -6.93 -7.54 24.86
CA MET A 1 -5.59 -7.73 25.47
C MET A 1 -4.61 -6.82 24.72
N ASN A 2 -4.19 -5.74 25.37
CA ASN A 2 -3.51 -4.60 24.77
C ASN A 2 -2.00 -4.88 24.56
N PHE A 3 -1.60 -5.19 23.33
CA PHE A 3 -0.21 -5.48 22.97
C PHE A 3 0.50 -4.31 22.29
N ILE A 4 0.58 -3.18 22.98
CA ILE A 4 1.53 -2.12 22.62
C ILE A 4 2.16 -1.64 23.93
N THR A 5 3.01 -2.49 24.50
CA THR A 5 3.92 -2.09 25.57
C THR A 5 5.06 -1.27 24.97
N SER A 6 5.40 -0.26 25.75
CA SER A 6 6.39 0.79 25.60
C SER A 6 7.63 0.46 24.78
N ASP A 7 8.16 1.53 24.16
CA ASP A 7 9.55 1.67 23.71
C ASP A 7 9.83 1.36 22.21
N ASN A 8 8.86 1.71 21.36
CA ASN A 8 9.11 2.32 20.04
C ASN A 8 8.23 3.57 19.97
N SER A 9 8.82 4.74 20.17
CA SER A 9 8.10 6.01 20.20
C SER A 9 7.31 6.17 18.90
N ARG A 10 6.04 6.60 18.97
CA ARG A 10 5.22 6.99 17.80
C ARG A 10 6.04 7.82 16.80
N PHE A 11 6.95 8.64 17.33
CA PHE A 11 7.97 9.36 16.60
C PHE A 11 8.78 8.49 15.63
N SER A 12 9.42 7.40 16.09
CA SER A 12 10.21 6.53 15.21
C SER A 12 9.37 5.94 14.08
N ARG A 13 8.13 5.54 14.37
CA ARG A 13 7.19 5.03 13.38
C ARG A 13 6.79 6.08 12.35
N LEU A 14 6.55 7.33 12.75
CA LEU A 14 6.25 8.43 11.84
C LEU A 14 7.41 8.74 10.88
N PHE A 15 8.67 8.54 11.26
CA PHE A 15 9.78 8.65 10.29
C PHE A 15 9.71 7.59 9.19
N TYR A 16 9.26 6.37 9.50
CA TYR A 16 9.02 5.36 8.46
C TYR A 16 7.86 5.74 7.56
N VAL A 17 6.84 6.43 8.08
CA VAL A 17 5.79 7.02 7.24
C VAL A 17 6.37 8.10 6.33
N GLY A 18 7.24 8.96 6.85
CA GLY A 18 7.96 9.95 6.06
C GLY A 18 8.82 9.32 4.96
N LEU A 19 9.54 8.24 5.28
CA LEU A 19 10.32 7.47 4.29
C LEU A 19 9.41 6.85 3.23
N ALA A 20 8.27 6.27 3.62
CA ALA A 20 7.28 5.71 2.71
C ALA A 20 6.69 6.78 1.78
N LEU A 21 6.40 7.98 2.31
CA LEU A 21 5.89 9.11 1.55
C LEU A 21 6.92 9.61 0.54
N LEU A 22 8.17 9.80 0.99
CA LEU A 22 9.27 10.16 0.09
C LEU A 22 9.47 9.12 -1.00
N ALA A 23 9.48 7.83 -0.66
CA ALA A 23 9.58 6.75 -1.64
C ALA A 23 8.44 6.78 -2.66
N ALA A 24 7.20 7.03 -2.22
CA ALA A 24 6.04 7.14 -3.10
C ALA A 24 6.14 8.33 -4.05
N ILE A 25 6.58 9.50 -3.56
CA ILE A 25 6.80 10.70 -4.38
C ILE A 25 7.93 10.48 -5.40
N LEU A 26 9.05 9.90 -4.96
CA LEU A 26 10.20 9.61 -5.85
C LEU A 26 9.82 8.55 -6.89
N PHE A 27 9.07 7.52 -6.52
CA PHE A 27 8.56 6.54 -7.47
C PHE A 27 7.67 7.20 -8.52
N ASP A 28 6.74 8.04 -8.10
CA ASP A 28 5.87 8.77 -9.00
C ASP A 28 6.65 9.68 -9.96
N GLN A 29 7.58 10.47 -9.42
CA GLN A 29 8.36 11.45 -10.20
C GLN A 29 9.39 10.79 -11.12
N PHE A 30 10.12 9.78 -10.62
CA PHE A 30 11.24 9.18 -11.35
C PHE A 30 10.84 7.98 -12.19
N VAL A 31 9.83 7.20 -11.79
CA VAL A 31 9.46 5.97 -12.52
C VAL A 31 8.27 6.20 -13.43
N ILE A 32 7.25 6.96 -12.99
CA ILE A 32 6.03 7.14 -13.79
C ILE A 32 6.14 8.34 -14.72
N GLN A 33 6.64 9.47 -14.23
CA GLN A 33 6.66 10.72 -14.99
C GLN A 33 7.92 10.93 -15.84
N SER A 34 9.00 10.18 -15.56
CA SER A 34 10.26 10.34 -16.31
C SER A 34 10.27 9.51 -17.59
N HIS A 35 10.91 10.05 -18.63
CA HIS A 35 11.11 9.34 -19.90
C HIS A 35 12.25 8.30 -19.82
N GLY A 36 13.02 8.30 -18.73
CA GLY A 36 14.19 7.44 -18.51
C GLY A 36 13.94 6.44 -17.38
N TRP A 37 13.15 5.41 -17.66
CA TRP A 37 12.65 4.47 -16.66
C TRP A 37 13.76 3.78 -15.83
N GLY A 38 14.83 3.33 -16.49
CA GLY A 38 15.96 2.67 -15.82
C GLY A 38 16.73 3.57 -14.84
N VAL A 39 17.01 4.82 -15.25
CA VAL A 39 17.64 5.82 -14.36
C VAL A 39 16.74 6.11 -13.16
N GLY A 40 15.43 6.22 -13.39
CA GLY A 40 14.48 6.51 -12.33
C GLY A 40 14.39 5.41 -11.28
N VAL A 41 14.37 4.15 -11.71
CA VAL A 41 14.41 2.99 -10.79
C VAL A 41 15.73 2.94 -10.05
N PHE A 42 16.87 3.17 -10.72
CA PHE A 42 18.18 3.21 -10.07
C PHE A 42 18.22 4.23 -8.92
N LEU A 43 17.83 5.48 -9.19
CA LEU A 43 17.80 6.52 -8.18
C LEU A 43 16.87 6.17 -7.03
N LEU A 44 15.66 5.68 -7.32
CA LEU A 44 14.71 5.24 -6.29
C LEU A 44 15.32 4.18 -5.37
N ILE A 45 15.97 3.16 -5.93
CA ILE A 45 16.54 2.06 -5.17
C ILE A 45 17.72 2.50 -4.32
N VAL A 46 18.59 3.38 -4.84
CA VAL A 46 19.69 3.96 -4.05
C VAL A 46 19.14 4.80 -2.89
N PHE A 47 18.19 5.69 -3.16
CA PHE A 47 17.57 6.53 -2.12
C PHE A 47 16.84 5.69 -1.07
N LEU A 48 16.07 4.69 -1.49
CA LEU A 48 15.30 3.84 -0.57
C LEU A 48 16.21 2.92 0.24
N GLY A 49 17.20 2.29 -0.38
CA GLY A 49 18.16 1.42 0.29
C GLY A 49 19.02 2.17 1.32
N LEU A 50 19.58 3.32 0.94
CA LEU A 50 20.35 4.16 1.86
C LEU A 50 19.47 4.84 2.92
N GLY A 51 18.33 5.40 2.53
CA GLY A 51 17.39 6.04 3.45
C GLY A 51 16.87 5.06 4.50
N PHE A 52 16.49 3.84 4.09
CA PHE A 52 16.04 2.80 5.00
C PHE A 52 17.15 2.33 5.95
N THR A 53 18.39 2.15 5.47
CA THR A 53 19.52 1.75 6.33
C THR A 53 19.90 2.81 7.34
N VAL A 54 20.00 4.07 6.93
CA VAL A 54 20.30 5.19 7.82
C VAL A 54 19.21 5.30 8.88
N LEU A 55 17.94 5.24 8.47
CA LEU A 55 16.82 5.35 9.40
C LEU A 55 16.77 4.18 10.40
N THR A 56 16.91 2.94 9.93
CA THR A 56 16.93 1.74 10.80
C THR A 56 18.11 1.73 11.75
N LYS A 57 19.28 2.21 11.33
CA LYS A 57 20.46 2.37 12.19
C LYS A 57 20.24 3.44 13.25
N TYR A 58 19.73 4.61 12.85
CA TYR A 58 19.48 5.73 13.76
C TYR A 58 18.41 5.37 14.82
N MET A 59 17.37 4.65 14.42
CA MET A 59 16.28 4.23 15.32
C MET A 59 16.61 2.97 16.14
N GLY A 60 17.81 2.39 16.04
CA GLY A 60 18.19 1.18 16.80
C GLY A 60 17.46 -0.11 16.37
N HIS A 61 16.77 -0.07 15.23
CA HIS A 61 16.05 -1.22 14.65
C HIS A 61 16.96 -2.13 13.80
N LEU A 62 18.20 -1.73 13.52
CA LEU A 62 19.16 -2.57 12.81
C LEU A 62 19.58 -3.76 13.69
N LYS A 63 19.17 -4.97 13.30
CA LYS A 63 19.48 -6.21 14.03
C LYS A 63 20.56 -7.05 13.35
N ASN A 64 20.63 -7.02 12.02
CA ASN A 64 21.61 -7.80 11.26
C ASN A 64 22.46 -6.89 10.34
N ARG A 65 23.73 -6.68 10.71
CA ARG A 65 24.67 -5.88 9.91
C ARG A 65 25.12 -6.58 8.63
N TRP A 66 25.15 -7.92 8.61
CA TRP A 66 25.56 -8.68 7.43
C TRP A 66 24.55 -8.55 6.28
N ALA A 67 23.28 -8.33 6.60
CA ALA A 67 22.24 -8.07 5.61
C ALA A 67 22.53 -6.82 4.76
N LEU A 68 23.37 -5.88 5.23
CA LEU A 68 23.79 -4.70 4.47
C LEU A 68 24.55 -5.06 3.19
N TRP A 69 25.23 -6.21 3.16
CA TRP A 69 25.91 -6.68 1.94
C TRP A 69 24.93 -6.97 0.81
N LEU A 70 23.65 -7.24 1.09
CA LEU A 70 22.63 -7.46 0.06
C LEU A 70 22.32 -6.19 -0.73
N LEU A 71 22.69 -5.00 -0.24
CA LEU A 71 22.58 -3.76 -1.03
C LEU A 71 23.50 -3.76 -2.24
N VAL A 72 24.68 -4.41 -2.16
CA VAL A 72 25.64 -4.43 -3.26
C VAL A 72 25.04 -5.07 -4.52
N PRO A 73 24.52 -6.31 -4.49
CA PRO A 73 23.89 -6.89 -5.68
C PRO A 73 22.61 -6.13 -6.07
N ILE A 74 21.82 -5.60 -5.13
CA ILE A 74 20.63 -4.79 -5.46
C ILE A 74 21.02 -3.55 -6.27
N PHE A 75 22.07 -2.83 -5.86
CA PHE A 75 22.54 -1.63 -6.56
C PHE A 75 23.19 -1.97 -7.90
N ILE A 76 23.91 -3.08 -8.01
CA ILE A 76 24.44 -3.57 -9.28
C ILE A 76 23.30 -3.87 -10.26
N LEU A 77 22.26 -4.58 -9.82
CA LEU A 77 21.10 -4.88 -10.69
C LEU A 77 20.31 -3.61 -11.05
N ALA A 78 20.16 -2.67 -10.12
CA ALA A 78 19.52 -1.40 -10.42
C ALA A 78 20.34 -0.56 -11.41
N PHE A 79 21.67 -0.64 -11.33
CA PHE A 79 22.58 0.00 -12.29
C PHE A 79 22.54 -0.69 -13.65
N ASP A 80 22.42 -2.02 -13.69
CA ASP A 80 22.24 -2.79 -14.92
C ASP A 80 20.97 -2.36 -15.67
N LEU A 81 19.86 -2.19 -14.96
CA LEU A 81 18.60 -1.66 -15.51
C LEU A 81 18.74 -0.24 -16.08
N MET A 82 19.64 0.56 -15.53
CA MET A 82 19.94 1.90 -16.05
C MET A 82 20.70 1.83 -17.39
N LEU A 83 21.57 0.83 -17.58
CA LEU A 83 22.43 0.70 -18.75
C LEU A 83 21.78 -0.08 -19.91
N TYR A 84 20.98 -1.10 -19.60
CA TYR A 84 20.42 -2.00 -20.59
C TYR A 84 18.91 -1.84 -20.73
N ASN A 85 18.45 -1.72 -21.97
CA ASN A 85 17.03 -1.61 -22.33
C ASN A 85 16.58 -2.79 -23.20
N ASN A 86 16.92 -4.02 -22.79
CA ASN A 86 16.33 -5.22 -23.38
C ASN A 86 15.01 -5.53 -22.67
N ASP A 87 13.99 -5.96 -23.39
CA ASP A 87 12.67 -6.31 -22.86
C ASP A 87 12.72 -7.19 -21.60
N TRP A 88 13.60 -8.19 -21.56
CA TRP A 88 13.74 -9.06 -20.39
C TRP A 88 14.21 -8.30 -19.15
N VAL A 89 15.24 -7.46 -19.32
CA VAL A 89 15.79 -6.65 -18.23
C VAL A 89 14.74 -5.63 -17.79
N THR A 90 14.10 -4.96 -18.75
CA THR A 90 13.07 -3.95 -18.48
C THR A 90 11.90 -4.57 -17.70
N TYR A 91 11.29 -5.67 -18.13
CA TYR A 91 10.10 -6.18 -17.44
C TYR A 91 10.38 -7.05 -16.21
N PHE A 92 11.44 -7.85 -16.23
CA PHE A 92 11.69 -8.85 -15.18
C PHE A 92 12.59 -8.34 -14.06
N LEU A 93 13.64 -7.56 -14.38
CA LEU A 93 14.63 -7.15 -13.39
C LEU A 93 14.07 -6.26 -12.26
N PRO A 94 13.14 -5.32 -12.51
CA PRO A 94 12.52 -4.54 -11.43
C PRO A 94 11.76 -5.41 -10.42
N LEU A 95 11.14 -6.50 -10.87
CA LEU A 95 10.47 -7.46 -9.98
C LEU A 95 11.49 -8.15 -9.07
N VAL A 96 12.62 -8.59 -9.63
CA VAL A 96 13.73 -9.19 -8.88
C VAL A 96 14.30 -8.20 -7.86
N ILE A 97 14.56 -6.96 -8.28
CA ILE A 97 15.05 -5.88 -7.41
C ILE A 97 14.05 -5.59 -6.29
N PHE A 98 12.74 -5.55 -6.58
CA PHE A 98 11.70 -5.34 -5.58
C PHE A 98 11.69 -6.48 -4.54
N ILE A 99 11.72 -7.73 -4.98
CA ILE A 99 11.76 -8.90 -4.09
C ILE A 99 13.01 -8.86 -3.21
N LEU A 100 14.18 -8.60 -3.79
CA LEU A 100 15.43 -8.48 -3.03
C LEU A 100 15.40 -7.32 -2.03
N SER A 101 14.77 -6.20 -2.39
CA SER A 101 14.60 -5.05 -1.49
C SER A 101 13.68 -5.37 -0.31
N VAL A 102 12.63 -6.15 -0.53
CA VAL A 102 11.76 -6.67 0.54
C VAL A 102 12.54 -7.63 1.45
N ILE A 103 13.27 -8.58 0.88
CA ILE A 103 14.12 -9.52 1.64
C ILE A 103 15.16 -8.77 2.46
N PHE A 104 15.79 -7.76 1.86
CA PHE A 104 16.74 -6.87 2.50
C PHE A 104 16.11 -6.16 3.72
N ALA A 105 14.96 -5.53 3.54
CA ALA A 105 14.27 -4.82 4.62
C ALA A 105 13.91 -5.75 5.79
N VAL A 106 13.47 -6.97 5.47
CA VAL A 106 13.20 -8.03 6.45
C VAL A 106 14.48 -8.45 7.18
N LEU A 107 15.54 -8.79 6.46
CA LEU A 107 16.79 -9.29 7.03
C LEU A 107 17.50 -8.29 7.94
N VAL A 108 17.48 -7.00 7.57
CA VAL A 108 18.10 -5.93 8.37
C VAL A 108 17.36 -5.72 9.70
N THR A 109 16.04 -5.86 9.70
CA THR A 109 15.17 -5.45 10.82
C THR A 109 14.78 -6.61 11.74
N VAL A 110 14.63 -7.83 11.21
CA VAL A 110 14.20 -9.00 11.99
C VAL A 110 15.40 -9.66 12.68
N LYS A 111 15.26 -9.91 13.99
CA LYS A 111 16.29 -10.59 14.78
C LYS A 111 16.30 -12.09 14.48
N ASN A 112 17.42 -12.58 13.95
CA ASN A 112 17.64 -14.00 13.74
C ASN A 112 18.30 -14.63 14.99
N GLU A 113 17.50 -15.22 15.87
CA GLU A 113 18.01 -15.80 17.13
C GLU A 113 18.77 -17.11 16.91
N ASN A 114 18.45 -17.85 15.85
CA ASN A 114 19.02 -19.18 15.58
C ASN A 114 20.31 -19.17 14.76
N LYS A 115 20.89 -18.00 14.44
CA LYS A 115 22.15 -17.81 13.68
C LYS A 115 22.22 -18.48 12.28
N PHE A 116 21.20 -19.22 11.83
CA PHE A 116 21.17 -19.84 10.51
C PHE A 116 20.85 -18.81 9.42
N VAL A 117 21.65 -18.80 8.36
CA VAL A 117 21.65 -17.77 7.30
C VAL A 117 20.33 -17.73 6.49
N PHE A 118 19.48 -18.78 6.56
CA PHE A 118 18.27 -18.90 5.74
C PHE A 118 17.00 -19.43 6.46
N TYR A 119 16.88 -19.30 7.79
CA TYR A 119 15.70 -19.79 8.51
C TYR A 119 14.52 -18.79 8.48
N PHE A 120 13.95 -18.56 7.29
CA PHE A 120 12.87 -17.58 7.05
C PHE A 120 11.47 -18.07 7.42
N LYS A 121 11.31 -19.37 7.68
CA LYS A 121 10.00 -20.02 7.85
C LYS A 121 9.17 -19.41 8.98
N ASN A 122 9.80 -18.79 9.99
CA ASN A 122 9.12 -18.23 11.16
C ASN A 122 8.88 -16.72 11.11
N ILE A 123 9.30 -16.02 10.04
CA ILE A 123 9.09 -14.58 9.94
C ILE A 123 7.60 -14.28 9.70
N PRO A 124 6.94 -13.44 10.54
CA PRO A 124 5.50 -13.17 10.42
C PRO A 124 5.09 -12.66 9.04
N VAL A 125 5.92 -11.81 8.43
CA VAL A 125 5.71 -11.23 7.10
C VAL A 125 5.79 -12.29 5.99
N VAL A 126 6.60 -13.34 6.15
CA VAL A 126 6.71 -14.46 5.20
C VAL A 126 5.55 -15.45 5.39
N LYS A 127 5.14 -15.69 6.64
CA LYS A 127 3.99 -16.57 6.93
C LYS A 127 2.66 -15.99 6.47
N ASN A 128 2.49 -14.68 6.57
CA ASN A 128 1.23 -14.05 6.22
C ASN A 128 1.47 -12.63 5.69
N VAL A 129 1.35 -12.49 4.37
CA VAL A 129 1.48 -11.21 3.65
C VAL A 129 0.44 -10.19 4.14
N PHE A 130 -0.70 -10.66 4.66
CA PHE A 130 -1.77 -9.81 5.18
C PHE A 130 -1.53 -9.24 6.58
N VAL A 131 -0.41 -9.56 7.24
CA VAL A 131 -0.04 -8.94 8.53
C VAL A 131 0.09 -7.42 8.41
N GLY A 132 0.46 -6.91 7.23
CA GLY A 132 0.45 -5.47 6.92
C GLY A 132 -0.92 -4.82 7.08
N ILE A 133 -2.01 -5.53 6.76
CA ILE A 133 -3.37 -4.97 6.77
C ILE A 133 -3.78 -4.52 8.18
N LYS A 134 -3.42 -5.28 9.23
CA LYS A 134 -3.71 -4.88 10.62
C LYS A 134 -2.99 -3.58 10.98
N ASN A 135 -1.76 -3.42 10.49
CA ASN A 135 -0.95 -2.25 10.80
C ASN A 135 -1.39 -0.99 10.05
N LEU A 136 -2.23 -1.11 9.01
CA LEU A 136 -2.87 0.05 8.38
C LEU A 136 -3.65 0.89 9.41
N GLY A 137 -4.33 0.24 10.36
CA GLY A 137 -5.01 0.96 11.45
C GLY A 137 -4.07 1.61 12.46
N ALA A 138 -2.87 1.07 12.64
CA ALA A 138 -1.84 1.72 13.46
C ALA A 138 -1.25 2.93 12.74
N VAL A 139 -0.98 2.84 11.43
CA VAL A 139 -0.51 3.95 10.59
C VAL A 139 -1.51 5.09 10.61
N PHE A 140 -2.79 4.79 10.38
CA PHE A 140 -3.86 5.80 10.42
C PHE A 140 -3.95 6.47 11.79
N GLY A 141 -3.97 5.67 12.88
CA GLY A 141 -4.02 6.22 14.24
C GLY A 141 -2.83 7.12 14.59
N ASP A 142 -1.62 6.76 14.15
CA ASP A 142 -0.42 7.57 14.40
C ASP A 142 -0.41 8.87 13.58
N LEU A 143 -0.89 8.85 12.34
CA LEU A 143 -0.99 10.03 11.46
C LEU A 143 -2.02 11.04 11.96
N PHE A 144 -3.22 10.57 12.31
CA PHE A 144 -4.33 11.43 12.74
C PHE A 144 -4.34 11.71 14.25
N SER A 145 -3.27 11.31 14.96
CA SER A 145 -3.08 11.61 16.40
C SER A 145 -4.21 11.14 17.32
N TRP A 146 -4.95 10.08 16.94
CA TRP A 146 -6.03 9.55 17.76
C TRP A 146 -5.49 9.02 19.09
N SER A 147 -5.73 9.81 20.14
CA SER A 147 -5.25 9.57 21.49
C SER A 147 -5.85 8.28 22.05
N LYS A 148 -5.00 7.45 22.67
CA LYS A 148 -5.37 6.22 23.37
C LYS A 148 -6.29 6.43 24.59
N LYS A 149 -6.65 7.67 24.94
CA LYS A 149 -7.34 8.02 26.19
C LYS A 149 -8.87 7.91 26.14
N GLU A 150 -9.48 7.67 24.98
CA GLU A 150 -10.94 7.64 24.86
C GLU A 150 -11.42 6.26 24.38
N GLU A 151 -12.13 5.56 25.26
CA GLU A 151 -12.67 4.22 25.07
C GLU A 151 -13.67 4.13 23.89
N HIS A 152 -14.26 5.26 23.48
CA HIS A 152 -15.14 5.38 22.31
C HIS A 152 -14.41 5.39 20.94
N ASN A 153 -13.07 5.48 20.90
CA ASN A 153 -12.32 5.62 19.64
C ASN A 153 -12.07 4.31 18.88
N GLU A 154 -12.28 3.13 19.47
CA GLU A 154 -11.99 1.87 18.75
C GLU A 154 -12.91 1.67 17.54
N THR A 155 -14.19 2.01 17.67
CA THR A 155 -15.16 1.92 16.56
C THR A 155 -14.82 2.92 15.46
N TYR A 156 -14.54 4.19 15.80
CA TYR A 156 -14.12 5.20 14.81
C TYR A 156 -12.82 4.82 14.09
N LYS A 157 -11.89 4.21 14.82
CA LYS A 157 -10.65 3.69 14.24
C LYS A 157 -10.91 2.56 13.25
N GLN A 158 -11.77 1.60 13.61
CA GLN A 158 -12.17 0.53 12.69
C GLN A 158 -12.92 1.08 11.47
N ILE A 159 -13.75 2.12 11.65
CA ILE A 159 -14.45 2.78 10.56
C ILE A 159 -13.48 3.43 9.57
N ALA A 160 -12.54 4.23 10.06
CA ALA A 160 -11.57 4.88 9.19
C ALA A 160 -10.62 3.89 8.50
N VAL A 161 -10.26 2.79 9.16
CA VAL A 161 -9.51 1.70 8.51
C VAL A 161 -10.33 1.04 7.42
N GLY A 162 -11.61 0.76 7.68
CA GLY A 162 -12.55 0.25 6.69
C GLY A 162 -12.67 1.17 5.47
N LEU A 163 -12.82 2.48 5.70
CA LEU A 163 -12.86 3.48 4.64
C LEU A 163 -11.55 3.53 3.86
N ALA A 164 -10.40 3.64 4.54
CA ALA A 164 -9.09 3.70 3.89
C ALA A 164 -8.81 2.46 3.03
N LEU A 165 -9.29 1.28 3.44
CA LEU A 165 -9.22 0.04 2.65
C LEU A 165 -10.25 0.00 1.52
N ALA A 166 -11.43 0.56 1.71
CA ALA A 166 -12.47 0.58 0.69
C ALA A 166 -12.11 1.49 -0.48
N VAL A 167 -11.54 2.67 -0.23
CA VAL A 167 -11.20 3.64 -1.29
C VAL A 167 -10.39 3.05 -2.46
N PRO A 168 -9.26 2.33 -2.28
CA PRO A 168 -8.55 1.69 -3.39
C PRO A 168 -9.40 0.67 -4.14
N ILE A 169 -10.20 -0.12 -3.41
CA ILE A 169 -11.06 -1.14 -4.00
C ILE A 169 -12.15 -0.47 -4.86
N LEU A 170 -12.81 0.54 -4.31
CA LEU A 170 -13.84 1.31 -5.00
C LEU A 170 -13.29 1.97 -6.27
N LEU A 171 -12.09 2.56 -6.21
CA LEU A 171 -11.50 3.21 -7.38
C LEU A 171 -11.18 2.23 -8.50
N ILE A 172 -10.72 1.01 -8.18
CA ILE A 172 -10.54 -0.05 -9.17
C ILE A 172 -11.88 -0.38 -9.84
N PHE A 173 -12.95 -0.57 -9.06
CA PHE A 173 -14.28 -0.87 -9.61
C PHE A 173 -14.86 0.28 -10.42
N ILE A 174 -14.73 1.53 -9.95
CA ILE A 174 -15.18 2.73 -10.67
C ILE A 174 -14.48 2.80 -12.04
N LEU A 175 -13.16 2.61 -12.08
CA LEU A 175 -12.39 2.61 -13.34
C LEU A 175 -12.80 1.46 -14.26
N LEU A 176 -13.00 0.26 -13.71
CA LEU A 176 -13.43 -0.90 -14.48
C LEU A 176 -14.81 -0.69 -15.09
N PHE A 177 -15.75 -0.16 -14.31
CA PHE A 177 -17.10 0.15 -14.77
C PHE A 177 -17.11 1.27 -15.81
N ALA A 178 -16.31 2.32 -15.61
CA ALA A 178 -16.17 3.40 -16.59
C ALA A 178 -15.56 2.91 -17.91
N GLY A 179 -14.59 2.00 -17.83
CA GLY A 179 -13.97 1.39 -19.01
C GLY A 179 -14.89 0.40 -19.74
N ALA A 180 -15.83 -0.24 -19.04
CA ALA A 180 -16.73 -1.24 -19.60
C ALA A 180 -18.07 -0.67 -20.10
N ASP A 181 -18.57 0.42 -19.49
CA ASP A 181 -19.89 0.98 -19.76
C ASP A 181 -19.82 2.49 -20.03
N LYS A 182 -20.20 2.90 -21.24
CA LYS A 182 -20.15 4.30 -21.69
C LYS A 182 -21.13 5.21 -20.94
N ILE A 183 -22.30 4.70 -20.56
CA ILE A 183 -23.33 5.48 -19.86
C ILE A 183 -22.85 5.78 -18.45
N PHE A 184 -22.25 4.78 -17.79
CA PHE A 184 -21.61 4.97 -16.49
C PHE A 184 -20.42 5.95 -16.57
N SER A 185 -19.57 5.85 -17.59
CA SER A 185 -18.49 6.82 -17.83
C SER A 185 -19.02 8.25 -17.96
N GLN A 186 -20.05 8.46 -18.78
CA GLN A 186 -20.66 9.79 -18.96
C GLN A 186 -21.33 10.29 -17.67
N ALA A 187 -21.96 9.40 -16.90
CA ALA A 187 -22.54 9.76 -15.60
C ALA A 187 -21.45 10.20 -14.61
N LEU A 188 -20.31 9.49 -14.58
CA LEU A 188 -19.14 9.89 -13.79
C LEU A 188 -18.58 11.22 -14.25
N GLU A 189 -18.38 11.44 -15.55
CA GLU A 189 -17.89 12.72 -16.10
C GLU A 189 -18.79 13.89 -15.72
N ARG A 190 -20.12 13.70 -15.75
CA ARG A 190 -21.07 14.72 -15.28
C ARG A 190 -20.99 14.95 -13.77
N PHE A 191 -20.84 13.90 -12.98
CA PHE A 191 -20.74 13.99 -11.53
C PHE A 191 -19.42 14.66 -11.08
N PHE A 192 -18.32 14.33 -11.75
CA PHE A 192 -16.98 14.87 -11.53
C PHE A 192 -16.69 16.10 -12.39
N SER A 193 -17.71 16.76 -12.96
CA SER A 193 -17.57 17.96 -13.83
C SER A 193 -17.01 19.20 -13.13
N TRP A 194 -16.68 19.11 -11.83
CA TRP A 194 -15.79 20.07 -11.18
C TRP A 194 -14.39 19.92 -11.79
N HIS A 195 -13.67 21.01 -12.05
CA HIS A 195 -12.38 21.08 -12.76
C HIS A 195 -11.19 20.34 -12.07
N LEU A 196 -11.43 19.22 -11.39
CA LEU A 196 -10.39 18.34 -10.87
C LEU A 196 -9.65 17.72 -12.05
N ASN A 197 -8.39 18.10 -12.18
CA ASN A 197 -7.48 17.44 -13.11
C ASN A 197 -7.36 15.96 -12.68
N LEU A 198 -8.01 15.07 -13.44
CA LEU A 198 -8.06 13.62 -13.16
C LEU A 198 -6.65 13.03 -13.03
N GLU A 199 -5.69 13.50 -13.84
CA GLU A 199 -4.30 13.08 -13.76
C GLU A 199 -3.70 13.43 -12.38
N THR A 200 -3.96 14.63 -11.89
CA THR A 200 -3.51 15.08 -10.56
C THR A 200 -4.20 14.29 -9.45
N PHE A 201 -5.50 14.00 -9.59
CA PHE A 201 -6.22 13.16 -8.64
C PHE A 201 -5.61 11.76 -8.56
N PHE A 202 -5.42 11.09 -9.71
CA PHE A 202 -4.80 9.76 -9.75
C PHE A 202 -3.36 9.76 -9.23
N ARG A 203 -2.61 10.83 -9.47
CA ARG A 203 -1.26 11.02 -8.94
C ARG A 203 -1.26 11.07 -7.42
N VAL A 204 -2.03 11.97 -6.83
CA VAL A 204 -2.14 12.11 -5.36
C VAL A 204 -2.66 10.81 -4.76
N PHE A 205 -3.65 10.20 -5.40
CA PHE A 205 -4.25 8.96 -4.95
C PHE A 205 -3.25 7.79 -4.91
N ARG A 206 -2.47 7.62 -5.98
CA ARG A 206 -1.41 6.61 -6.07
C ARG A 206 -0.34 6.82 -5.00
N ILE A 207 0.13 8.06 -4.82
CA ILE A 207 1.11 8.39 -3.78
C ILE A 207 0.56 8.04 -2.40
N ALA A 208 -0.70 8.37 -2.12
CA ALA A 208 -1.36 8.07 -0.85
C ALA A 208 -1.45 6.55 -0.59
N ILE A 209 -1.91 5.77 -1.58
CA ILE A 209 -1.95 4.29 -1.47
C ILE A 209 -0.55 3.74 -1.17
N ILE A 210 0.44 4.06 -2.01
CA ILE A 210 1.79 3.50 -1.88
C ILE A 210 2.36 3.85 -0.51
N THR A 211 2.20 5.10 -0.07
CA THR A 211 2.62 5.55 1.26
C THR A 211 1.97 4.73 2.36
N PHE A 212 0.66 4.52 2.27
CA PHE A 212 -0.12 3.84 3.32
C PHE A 212 0.26 2.36 3.44
N PHE A 213 0.39 1.64 2.32
CA PHE A 213 0.81 0.24 2.31
C PHE A 213 2.28 0.06 2.68
N ALA A 214 3.19 0.90 2.17
CA ALA A 214 4.60 0.85 2.53
C ALA A 214 4.81 1.18 4.02
N SER A 215 4.06 2.14 4.57
CA SER A 215 4.08 2.46 6.01
C SER A 215 3.62 1.28 6.85
N ALA A 216 2.53 0.62 6.44
CA ALA A 216 2.05 -0.57 7.13
C ALA A 216 3.09 -1.70 7.11
N PHE A 217 3.77 -1.91 5.97
CA PHE A 217 4.88 -2.83 5.85
C PHE A 217 6.05 -2.45 6.77
N PHE A 218 6.47 -1.19 6.84
CA PHE A 218 7.53 -0.80 7.77
C PHE A 218 7.11 -0.97 9.23
N TYR A 219 5.85 -0.68 9.57
CA TYR A 219 5.29 -0.90 10.90
C TYR A 219 5.28 -2.38 11.28
N THR A 220 5.04 -3.29 10.32
CA THR A 220 5.19 -4.73 10.60
C THR A 220 6.63 -5.01 10.93
N LEU A 221 7.59 -4.61 10.10
CA LEU A 221 9.01 -4.91 10.28
C LEU A 221 9.59 -4.46 11.63
N ILE A 222 9.29 -3.24 12.06
CA ILE A 222 9.81 -2.66 13.31
C ILE A 222 9.04 -3.09 14.56
N GLY A 223 7.93 -3.83 14.42
CA GLY A 223 7.14 -4.31 15.54
C GLY A 223 7.91 -5.30 16.42
N ARG A 224 7.90 -5.08 17.75
CA ARG A 224 8.60 -5.92 18.75
C ARG A 224 8.15 -7.39 18.76
N GLU A 225 6.95 -7.69 18.26
CA GLU A 225 6.43 -9.07 18.14
C GLU A 225 7.09 -9.89 17.01
N ASN A 226 7.95 -9.29 16.18
CA ASN A 226 8.73 -10.01 15.19
C ASN A 226 9.92 -10.79 15.78
N ALA A 227 10.12 -10.76 17.10
CA ALA A 227 10.93 -11.77 17.75
C ALA A 227 10.25 -13.12 17.51
N LEU A 228 10.92 -13.98 16.74
CA LEU A 228 10.49 -15.27 16.20
C LEU A 228 10.07 -16.26 17.31
N LYS A 229 9.01 -15.97 18.06
CA LYS A 229 8.42 -16.92 19.01
C LYS A 229 7.76 -18.03 18.20
N GLU A 230 8.28 -19.24 18.38
CA GLU A 230 7.67 -20.46 17.87
C GLU A 230 6.19 -20.50 18.26
N GLY A 231 5.34 -20.84 17.28
CA GLY A 231 3.97 -21.26 17.59
C GLY A 231 2.88 -20.18 17.66
N ILE A 232 3.02 -18.99 17.07
CA ILE A 232 1.84 -18.14 16.91
C ILE A 232 0.98 -18.68 15.75
N LYS A 233 -0.05 -19.48 16.08
CA LYS A 233 -1.21 -19.69 15.20
C LYS A 233 -1.95 -18.36 15.09
N ILE A 234 -1.50 -17.51 14.19
CA ILE A 234 -2.17 -16.24 13.88
C ILE A 234 -3.37 -16.57 12.97
N TYR A 235 -4.46 -17.07 13.55
CA TYR A 235 -5.77 -16.99 12.91
C TYR A 235 -6.24 -15.53 13.02
N GLN A 236 -5.81 -14.69 12.09
CA GLN A 236 -6.17 -13.28 12.05
C GLN A 236 -7.48 -13.09 11.28
N LYS A 237 -8.59 -12.93 12.01
CA LYS A 237 -9.82 -12.39 11.43
C LYS A 237 -9.65 -10.89 11.21
N ILE A 238 -9.89 -10.42 9.99
CA ILE A 238 -10.22 -9.01 9.75
C ILE A 238 -11.39 -8.68 10.69
N SER A 239 -11.30 -7.56 11.41
CA SER A 239 -12.37 -7.16 12.32
C SER A 239 -13.66 -7.02 11.52
N PHE A 240 -14.73 -7.66 11.98
CA PHE A 240 -16.02 -7.67 11.29
C PHE A 240 -16.48 -6.27 10.83
N PRO A 241 -16.34 -5.19 11.62
CA PRO A 241 -16.71 -3.84 11.17
C PRO A 241 -15.92 -3.33 9.96
N VAL A 242 -14.60 -3.59 9.91
CA VAL A 242 -13.75 -3.22 8.75
C VAL A 242 -14.23 -3.96 7.50
N ALA A 243 -14.45 -5.27 7.60
CA ALA A 243 -14.93 -6.08 6.48
C ALA A 243 -16.33 -5.63 6.03
N ALA A 244 -17.25 -5.39 6.99
CA ALA A 244 -18.61 -4.93 6.72
C ALA A 244 -18.63 -3.58 5.98
N ILE A 245 -17.78 -2.63 6.38
CA ILE A 245 -17.69 -1.31 5.73
C ILE A 245 -17.18 -1.43 4.30
N VAL A 246 -16.09 -2.19 4.08
CA VAL A 246 -15.57 -2.42 2.73
C VAL A 246 -16.62 -3.08 1.85
N LEU A 247 -17.26 -4.15 2.33
CA LEU A 247 -18.29 -4.87 1.58
C LEU A 247 -19.52 -4.01 1.30
N SER A 248 -19.96 -3.22 2.29
CA SER A 248 -21.11 -2.33 2.15
C SER A 248 -20.86 -1.23 1.13
N LEU A 249 -19.69 -0.59 1.16
CA LEU A 249 -19.34 0.46 0.19
C LEU A 249 -19.23 -0.09 -1.23
N VAL A 250 -18.62 -1.28 -1.40
CA VAL A 250 -18.55 -1.95 -2.70
C VAL A 250 -19.96 -2.28 -3.21
N ASN A 251 -20.84 -2.83 -2.36
CA ASN A 251 -22.22 -3.10 -2.74
C ASN A 251 -23.01 -1.84 -3.11
N ILE A 252 -22.81 -0.73 -2.40
CA ILE A 252 -23.43 0.57 -2.74
C ILE A 252 -22.97 1.02 -4.12
N LEU A 253 -21.68 0.95 -4.42
CA LEU A 253 -21.15 1.28 -5.75
C LEU A 253 -21.78 0.42 -6.84
N PHE A 254 -21.88 -0.90 -6.63
CA PHE A 254 -22.57 -1.81 -7.55
C PHE A 254 -24.05 -1.47 -7.72
N ALA A 255 -24.75 -1.11 -6.63
CA ALA A 255 -26.15 -0.73 -6.69
C ALA A 255 -26.35 0.55 -7.52
N ILE A 256 -25.48 1.55 -7.34
CA ILE A 256 -25.47 2.78 -8.15
C ILE A 256 -25.22 2.45 -9.62
N PHE A 257 -24.25 1.59 -9.91
CA PHE A 257 -23.95 1.14 -11.27
C PHE A 257 -25.17 0.49 -11.94
N VAL A 258 -25.77 -0.50 -11.28
CA VAL A 258 -26.98 -1.19 -11.78
C VAL A 258 -28.15 -0.23 -11.93
N PHE A 259 -28.34 0.70 -10.99
CA PHE A 259 -29.40 1.70 -11.06
C PHE A 259 -29.26 2.62 -12.29
N ILE A 260 -28.05 3.06 -12.60
CA ILE A 260 -27.77 3.86 -13.80
C ILE A 260 -28.11 3.06 -15.06
N GLN A 261 -27.71 1.79 -15.12
CA GLN A 261 -27.99 0.91 -16.26
C GLN A 261 -29.49 0.69 -16.47
N ILE A 262 -30.24 0.41 -15.39
CA ILE A 262 -31.70 0.25 -15.43
C ILE A 262 -32.38 1.53 -15.90
N LYS A 263 -32.02 2.69 -15.32
CA LYS A 263 -32.63 3.97 -15.70
C LYS A 263 -32.42 4.28 -17.18
N TYR A 264 -31.25 3.95 -17.73
CA TYR A 264 -31.00 4.15 -19.15
C TYR A 264 -31.79 3.16 -20.02
N LEU A 265 -31.82 1.87 -19.66
CA LEU A 265 -32.53 0.83 -20.40
C LEU A 265 -34.04 1.15 -20.51
N PHE A 266 -34.65 1.59 -19.42
CA PHE A 266 -36.09 1.89 -19.39
C PHE A 266 -36.43 3.34 -19.75
N GLY A 267 -35.52 4.29 -19.56
CA GLY A 267 -35.71 5.68 -19.98
C GLY A 267 -35.64 5.88 -21.51
N ALA A 268 -35.03 4.95 -22.24
CA ALA A 268 -35.03 4.94 -23.71
C ALA A 268 -36.38 4.47 -24.31
N HIS A 269 -37.22 3.78 -23.54
CA HIS A 269 -38.52 3.29 -24.05
C HIS A 269 -39.57 4.40 -24.21
N ASP A 270 -39.47 5.51 -23.48
CA ASP A 270 -40.38 6.64 -23.61
C ASP A 270 -40.24 7.35 -24.97
N PHE A 271 -39.11 7.17 -25.68
CA PHE A 271 -38.88 7.77 -27.00
C PHE A 271 -39.39 6.92 -28.18
N ILE A 272 -39.61 5.62 -27.99
CA ILE A 272 -40.03 4.72 -29.09
C ILE A 272 -41.56 4.68 -29.24
N ILE A 273 -42.31 4.94 -28.16
CA ILE A 273 -43.78 4.93 -28.20
C ILE A 273 -44.35 6.18 -28.89
N LEU A 274 -43.59 7.28 -28.95
CA LEU A 274 -44.01 8.55 -29.57
C LEU A 274 -43.78 8.63 -31.09
N LEU A 275 -43.17 7.62 -31.71
CA LEU A 275 -42.86 7.59 -33.15
C LEU A 275 -43.75 6.60 -33.93
N VAL A 276 -44.77 6.02 -33.28
CA VAL A 276 -45.72 5.04 -33.85
C VAL A 276 -47.18 5.53 -33.78
N HIS A 277 -47.40 6.82 -33.52
CA HIS A 277 -48.69 7.51 -33.72
C HIS A 277 -48.48 8.75 -34.59
#